data_AF-A0A2Z2H5J5-F1
#
_entry.id   AF-A0A2Z2H5J5-F1
#
_cell.length_a   1.000
_cell.length_b   1.000
_cell.length_c   1.000
_cell.angle_alpha   90.00
_cell.angle_beta   90.00
_cell.angle_gamma   90.00
#
_symmetry.space_group_name_H-M   'P 1'
#
loop_
_entity.id
_entity.type
_entity.pdbx_description
1 polymer ?
#
loop_
_entity_poly.entity_id
_entity_poly.type
_entity_poly.pdbx_seq_one_letter_code
_entity_poly.pdbx_strand_id
1 'polypeptide(L)'
;MPPRLLFEKLLLDDLGRPPMDFKFYCFRRPDRSTPDIYIEVVQDRFTDFAVDYYDVDWNLVEVVKDRFTTGRRIPKPGQLNEAIEVATKLSEGFDFARVDLYLTGGRIYFGEITFTPTGGLKNFKTPEHDRWWGQLMQPLKPPVITHTQRVAADMPWPDKRSQ
;
A
#
# COMPACT_ATOMS: atom_id res chain seq x y z
N MET A 1 -19.21 0.55 17.04
CA MET A 1 -19.76 -0.61 16.30
C MET A 1 -19.53 -1.87 17.11
N PRO A 2 -20.49 -2.80 17.19
CA PRO A 2 -20.25 -4.09 17.83
C PRO A 2 -19.19 -4.91 17.05
N PRO A 3 -18.43 -5.80 17.70
CA PRO A 3 -17.52 -6.72 17.02
C PRO A 3 -18.25 -7.54 15.96
N ARG A 4 -17.59 -7.77 14.81
CA ARG A 4 -18.12 -8.60 13.72
C ARG A 4 -17.06 -9.58 13.24
N LEU A 5 -17.49 -10.72 12.74
CA LEU A 5 -16.65 -11.69 12.05
C LEU A 5 -16.93 -11.62 10.56
N LEU A 6 -15.87 -11.58 9.75
CA LEU A 6 -15.91 -11.64 8.30
C LEU A 6 -15.14 -12.88 7.86
N PHE A 7 -15.76 -13.71 7.02
CA PHE A 7 -15.11 -14.85 6.39
C PHE A 7 -15.16 -14.62 4.87
N GLU A 8 -14.05 -14.86 4.20
CA GLU A 8 -13.96 -14.78 2.74
C GLU A 8 -13.69 -16.16 2.14
N LYS A 9 -13.98 -16.29 0.85
CA LYS A 9 -13.67 -17.52 0.11
C LYS A 9 -12.16 -17.63 -0.06
N LEU A 10 -11.60 -18.82 0.22
CA LEU A 10 -10.21 -19.12 -0.13
C LEU A 10 -10.02 -19.04 -1.64
N LEU A 11 -9.14 -18.13 -2.07
CA LEU A 11 -8.74 -17.99 -3.47
C LEU A 11 -7.49 -18.83 -3.73
N LEU A 12 -7.49 -19.55 -4.85
CA LEU A 12 -6.37 -20.35 -5.32
C LEU A 12 -6.09 -20.02 -6.80
N ASP A 13 -4.85 -20.22 -7.23
CA ASP A 13 -4.44 -20.21 -8.63
C ASP A 13 -4.80 -21.54 -9.32
N ASP A 14 -4.52 -21.63 -10.63
CA ASP A 14 -4.82 -22.82 -11.44
C ASP A 14 -4.04 -24.08 -10.98
N LEU A 15 -3.02 -23.91 -10.13
CA LEU A 15 -2.21 -24.98 -9.55
C LEU A 15 -2.63 -25.29 -8.09
N GLY A 16 -3.73 -24.70 -7.61
CA GLY A 16 -4.24 -24.92 -6.25
C GLY A 16 -3.43 -24.24 -5.16
N ARG A 17 -2.60 -23.24 -5.50
CA ARG A 17 -1.76 -22.48 -4.57
C ARG A 17 -2.39 -21.12 -4.27
N PRO A 18 -2.09 -20.48 -3.13
CA PRO A 18 -2.49 -19.10 -2.90
C PRO A 18 -2.00 -18.19 -4.04
N PRO A 19 -2.85 -17.30 -4.58
CA PRO A 19 -2.44 -16.40 -5.66
C PRO A 19 -1.39 -15.40 -5.17
N MET A 20 -0.61 -14.87 -6.12
CA MET A 20 0.27 -13.74 -5.86
C MET A 20 -0.52 -12.53 -5.38
N ASP A 21 0.10 -11.74 -4.52
CA ASP A 21 -0.50 -10.57 -3.89
C ASP A 21 0.00 -9.31 -4.60
N PHE A 22 -0.92 -8.56 -5.22
CA PHE A 22 -0.61 -7.33 -5.95
C PHE A 22 -1.10 -6.14 -5.14
N LYS A 23 -0.18 -5.27 -4.73
CA LYS A 23 -0.47 -4.12 -3.89
C LYS A 23 -0.18 -2.83 -4.64
N PHE A 24 -1.25 -2.13 -4.97
CA PHE A 24 -1.23 -0.91 -5.77
C PHE A 24 -1.13 0.29 -4.83
N TYR A 25 0.06 0.87 -4.74
CA TYR A 25 0.31 2.12 -4.03
C TYR A 25 -0.15 3.28 -4.90
N CYS A 26 -1.31 3.83 -4.58
CA CYS A 26 -1.94 4.92 -5.32
C CYS A 26 -1.64 6.25 -4.62
N PHE A 27 -0.88 7.12 -5.27
CA PHE A 27 -0.53 8.45 -4.80
C PHE A 27 -1.29 9.49 -5.61
N ARG A 28 -2.23 10.18 -4.98
CA ARG A 28 -3.05 11.19 -5.64
C ARG A 28 -2.46 12.56 -5.43
N ARG A 29 -2.16 13.22 -6.54
CA ARG A 29 -1.71 14.61 -6.51
C ARG A 29 -2.83 15.55 -6.97
N PRO A 30 -3.02 16.71 -6.32
CA PRO A 30 -4.01 17.72 -6.72
C PRO A 30 -3.79 18.29 -8.13
N ASP A 31 -2.55 18.24 -8.64
CA ASP A 31 -2.17 18.74 -9.97
C ASP A 31 -2.35 17.69 -11.09
N ARG A 32 -2.87 16.50 -10.79
CA ARG A 32 -3.07 15.40 -11.74
C ARG A 32 -4.49 14.84 -11.67
N SER A 33 -5.03 14.43 -12.82
CA SER A 33 -6.35 13.79 -12.89
C SER A 33 -6.34 12.33 -12.43
N THR A 34 -5.20 11.65 -12.57
CA THR A 34 -5.00 10.24 -12.20
C THR A 34 -3.88 10.11 -11.17
N PRO A 35 -3.95 9.14 -10.25
CA PRO A 35 -2.88 8.90 -9.29
C PRO A 35 -1.63 8.34 -9.98
N ASP A 36 -0.47 8.61 -9.39
CA ASP A 36 0.75 7.86 -9.66
C ASP A 36 0.63 6.50 -8.96
N ILE A 37 0.89 5.40 -9.68
CA ILE A 37 0.69 4.05 -9.16
C ILE A 37 2.00 3.25 -9.25
N TYR A 38 2.38 2.66 -8.13
CA TYR A 38 3.45 1.67 -8.03
C TYR A 38 2.89 0.36 -7.49
N ILE A 39 3.37 -0.76 -8.02
CA ILE A 39 2.79 -2.08 -7.78
C ILE A 39 3.82 -2.93 -7.07
N GLU A 40 3.59 -3.24 -5.80
CA GLU A 40 4.35 -4.25 -5.06
C GLU A 40 3.75 -5.62 -5.37
N VAL A 41 4.57 -6.54 -5.84
CA VAL A 41 4.21 -7.94 -6.05
C VAL A 41 4.91 -8.77 -5.00
N VAL A 42 4.13 -9.45 -4.15
CA VAL A 42 4.67 -10.42 -3.19
C VAL A 42 4.80 -11.77 -3.88
N GLN A 43 6.04 -12.23 -4.03
CA GLN A 43 6.37 -13.56 -4.53
C GLN A 43 6.58 -14.50 -3.36
N ASP A 44 6.12 -15.75 -3.51
CA ASP A 44 6.49 -16.87 -2.63
C ASP A 44 6.30 -16.58 -1.13
N ARG A 45 5.15 -15.98 -0.78
CA ARG A 45 4.81 -15.50 0.57
C ARG A 45 5.06 -16.51 1.69
N PHE A 46 4.91 -17.80 1.40
CA PHE A 46 5.00 -18.90 2.37
C PHE A 46 6.32 -19.69 2.28
N THR A 47 7.21 -19.30 1.38
CA THR A 47 8.52 -19.93 1.16
C THR A 47 9.60 -18.84 1.13
N ASP A 48 10.14 -18.53 -0.05
CA ASP A 48 11.22 -17.55 -0.23
C ASP A 48 10.63 -16.16 -0.49
N PHE A 49 10.11 -15.56 0.58
CA PHE A 49 9.46 -14.25 0.53
C PHE A 49 10.33 -13.20 -0.18
N ALA A 50 9.77 -12.63 -1.23
CA ALA A 50 10.35 -11.49 -1.91
C ALA A 50 9.26 -10.52 -2.38
N VAL A 51 9.65 -9.26 -2.50
CA VAL A 51 8.82 -8.17 -2.99
C VAL A 51 9.54 -7.42 -4.10
N ASP A 52 8.88 -7.30 -5.23
CA ASP A 52 9.37 -6.54 -6.38
C ASP A 52 8.37 -5.42 -6.69
N TYR A 53 8.89 -4.26 -7.09
CA TYR A 53 8.07 -3.09 -7.40
C TYR A 53 8.07 -2.85 -8.89
N TYR A 54 6.90 -2.52 -9.41
CA TYR A 54 6.70 -2.19 -10.81
C TYR A 54 6.00 -0.85 -10.97
N ASP A 55 6.29 -0.15 -12.06
CA ASP A 55 5.43 0.93 -12.54
C ASP A 55 4.22 0.35 -13.33
N VAL A 56 3.33 1.24 -13.76
CA VAL A 56 2.12 0.86 -14.55
C VAL A 56 2.44 0.24 -15.91
N ASP A 57 3.64 0.50 -16.44
CA ASP A 57 4.14 -0.05 -17.71
C ASP A 57 4.84 -1.40 -17.53
N TRP A 58 4.87 -1.93 -16.30
CA TRP A 58 5.49 -3.19 -15.91
C TRP A 58 7.03 -3.18 -15.98
N ASN A 59 7.65 -2.02 -15.75
CA ASN A 59 9.09 -1.90 -15.55
C ASN A 59 9.43 -2.04 -14.07
N LEU A 60 10.55 -2.71 -13.76
CA LEU A 60 11.03 -2.86 -12.38
C LEU A 60 11.47 -1.50 -11.81
N VAL A 61 11.11 -1.27 -10.54
CA VAL A 61 11.48 -0.08 -9.79
C VAL A 61 12.35 -0.50 -8.60
N GLU A 62 13.62 -0.11 -8.63
CA GLU A 62 14.61 -0.52 -7.61
C GLU A 62 14.50 0.30 -6.31
N VAL A 63 13.45 0.10 -5.52
CA VAL A 63 13.17 0.91 -4.32
C VAL A 63 13.37 0.21 -2.99
N VAL A 64 13.41 -1.12 -2.97
CA VAL A 64 13.50 -1.93 -1.75
C VAL A 64 14.93 -2.46 -1.57
N LYS A 65 15.35 -2.70 -0.33
CA LYS A 65 16.69 -3.26 -0.04
C LYS A 65 16.85 -4.62 -0.72
N ASP A 66 18.05 -4.91 -1.22
CA ASP A 66 18.35 -6.09 -2.05
C ASP A 66 18.01 -7.42 -1.37
N ARG A 67 18.05 -7.51 -0.03
CA ARG A 67 17.65 -8.72 0.72
C ARG A 67 16.16 -9.07 0.64
N PHE A 68 15.32 -8.16 0.13
CA PHE A 68 13.87 -8.32 0.07
C PHE A 68 13.34 -8.47 -1.34
N THR A 69 14.18 -8.37 -2.37
CA THR A 69 13.78 -8.42 -3.78
C THR A 69 14.48 -9.60 -4.44
N THR A 70 13.81 -10.25 -5.38
CA THR A 70 14.49 -11.23 -6.25
C THR A 70 15.27 -10.54 -7.36
N GLY A 71 14.90 -9.30 -7.70
CA GLY A 71 15.31 -8.59 -8.91
C GLY A 71 14.83 -9.26 -10.20
N ARG A 72 14.05 -10.34 -10.10
CA ARG A 72 13.62 -11.15 -11.24
C ARG A 72 12.27 -10.65 -11.72
N ARG A 73 12.26 -10.22 -12.98
CA ARG A 73 11.04 -9.82 -13.66
C ARG A 73 10.12 -11.03 -13.83
N ILE A 74 8.89 -10.91 -13.35
CA ILE A 74 7.82 -11.87 -13.63
C ILE A 74 7.01 -11.46 -14.87
N PRO A 75 6.29 -12.39 -15.51
CA PRO A 75 5.39 -12.06 -16.62
C PRO A 75 4.34 -11.02 -16.24
N LYS A 76 4.06 -10.09 -17.16
CA LYS A 76 3.00 -9.09 -17.01
C LYS A 76 1.64 -9.80 -16.89
N PRO A 77 0.85 -9.54 -15.83
CA PRO A 77 -0.50 -10.09 -15.73
C PRO A 77 -1.36 -9.60 -16.88
N GLY A 78 -2.14 -10.50 -17.51
CA GLY A 78 -3.05 -10.12 -18.59
C GLY A 78 -4.13 -9.13 -18.16
N GLN A 79 -4.45 -9.11 -16.87
CA GLN A 79 -5.48 -8.25 -16.26
C GLN A 79 -4.93 -6.93 -15.70
N LEU A 80 -3.66 -6.61 -15.96
CA LEU A 80 -3.00 -5.47 -15.30
C LEU A 80 -3.76 -4.15 -15.51
N ASN A 81 -4.16 -3.84 -16.75
CA ASN A 81 -4.82 -2.57 -17.06
C ASN A 81 -6.15 -2.44 -16.30
N GLU A 82 -6.94 -3.51 -16.26
CA GLU A 82 -8.20 -3.55 -15.49
C GLU A 82 -7.93 -3.41 -13.98
N ALA A 83 -6.89 -4.05 -13.46
CA ALA A 83 -6.50 -3.92 -12.06
C ALA A 83 -6.04 -2.50 -11.69
N ILE A 84 -5.33 -1.82 -12.58
CA ILE A 84 -4.96 -0.41 -12.43
C ILE A 84 -6.21 0.48 -12.37
N GLU A 85 -7.20 0.24 -13.24
CA GLU A 85 -8.48 0.96 -13.21
C GLU A 85 -9.25 0.73 -11.91
N VAL A 86 -9.31 -0.52 -11.44
CA VAL A 86 -9.95 -0.89 -10.17
C VAL A 86 -9.25 -0.20 -8.99
N ALA A 87 -7.92 -0.26 -8.92
CA ALA A 87 -7.15 0.41 -7.87
C ALA A 87 -7.30 1.94 -7.91
N THR A 88 -7.37 2.52 -9.11
CA THR A 88 -7.61 3.96 -9.31
C THR A 88 -8.97 4.37 -8.73
N LYS A 89 -10.03 3.61 -9.03
CA LYS A 89 -11.39 3.88 -8.52
C LYS A 89 -11.48 3.69 -7.01
N LEU A 90 -10.91 2.61 -6.49
CA LEU A 90 -10.93 2.31 -5.05
C LEU A 90 -10.12 3.30 -4.20
N SER A 91 -9.12 3.96 -4.79
CA SER A 91 -8.32 5.00 -4.13
C SER A 91 -8.89 6.42 -4.30
N GLU A 92 -10.05 6.59 -4.93
CA GLU A 92 -10.70 7.90 -5.04
C GLU A 92 -11.02 8.51 -3.68
N GLY A 93 -10.80 9.82 -3.56
CA GLY A 93 -11.00 10.56 -2.31
C GLY A 93 -9.85 10.49 -1.30
N PHE A 94 -8.83 9.66 -1.55
CA PHE A 94 -7.64 9.56 -0.69
C PHE A 94 -6.41 10.18 -1.37
N ASP A 95 -5.60 10.91 -0.60
CA ASP A 95 -4.29 11.42 -1.06
C ASP A 95 -3.30 10.26 -1.25
N PHE A 96 -3.44 9.21 -0.43
CA PHE A 96 -2.71 7.96 -0.54
C PHE A 96 -3.57 6.78 -0.11
N ALA A 97 -3.52 5.70 -0.88
CA ALA A 97 -4.09 4.42 -0.49
C ALA A 97 -3.29 3.28 -1.12
N ARG A 98 -2.97 2.25 -0.35
CA ARG A 98 -2.52 0.97 -0.88
C ARG A 98 -3.74 0.07 -1.07
N VAL A 99 -4.00 -0.35 -2.30
CA VAL A 99 -5.11 -1.24 -2.65
C VAL A 99 -4.56 -2.62 -2.97
N ASP A 100 -4.99 -3.63 -2.22
CA ASP A 100 -4.53 -5.00 -2.38
C ASP A 100 -5.53 -5.77 -3.25
N LEU A 101 -5.05 -6.35 -4.36
CA LEU A 101 -5.84 -7.09 -5.33
C LEU A 101 -5.23 -8.47 -5.59
N TYR A 102 -6.10 -9.47 -5.79
CA TYR A 102 -5.73 -10.79 -6.30
C TYR A 102 -6.16 -10.91 -7.76
N LEU A 103 -5.22 -11.27 -8.63
CA LEU A 103 -5.44 -11.48 -10.06
C LEU A 103 -5.32 -12.98 -10.35
N THR A 104 -6.44 -13.70 -10.34
CA THR A 104 -6.46 -15.17 -10.50
C THR A 104 -7.69 -15.65 -11.26
N GLY A 105 -7.54 -16.70 -12.07
CA GLY A 105 -8.64 -17.29 -12.85
C GLY A 105 -9.32 -16.29 -13.80
N GLY A 106 -8.57 -15.32 -14.34
CA GLY A 106 -9.11 -14.26 -15.19
C GLY A 106 -10.07 -13.31 -14.48
N ARG A 107 -10.01 -13.23 -13.13
CA ARG A 107 -10.83 -12.34 -12.31
C ARG A 107 -9.97 -11.51 -11.35
N ILE A 108 -10.50 -10.35 -10.95
CA ILE A 108 -9.87 -9.46 -9.98
C ILE A 108 -10.69 -9.52 -8.70
N TYR A 109 -10.03 -9.77 -7.57
CA TYR A 109 -10.65 -9.77 -6.26
C TYR A 109 -10.02 -8.71 -5.39
N PHE A 110 -10.85 -7.95 -4.68
CA PHE A 110 -10.43 -6.99 -3.68
C PHE A 110 -10.04 -7.70 -2.39
N GLY A 111 -8.89 -7.36 -1.82
CA GLY A 111 -8.47 -7.80 -0.49
C GLY A 111 -8.70 -6.72 0.56
N GLU A 112 -7.87 -5.66 0.53
CA GLU A 112 -7.94 -4.58 1.52
C GLU A 112 -7.53 -3.22 0.95
N ILE A 113 -7.88 -2.15 1.68
CA ILE A 113 -7.29 -0.82 1.53
C ILE A 113 -6.51 -0.52 2.81
N THR A 114 -5.24 -0.16 2.66
CA THR A 114 -4.36 0.20 3.77
C THR A 114 -3.78 1.60 3.57
N PHE A 115 -3.96 2.49 4.56
CA PHE A 115 -3.45 3.87 4.52
C PHE A 115 -2.05 4.02 5.12
N THR A 116 -1.64 3.09 5.98
CA THR A 116 -0.34 3.12 6.67
C THR A 116 0.36 1.75 6.54
N PRO A 117 0.71 1.33 5.31
CA PRO A 117 1.37 0.05 5.10
C PRO A 117 2.67 0.00 5.90
N THR A 118 2.95 -1.15 6.51
CA THR A 118 4.13 -1.36 7.39
C THR A 118 4.25 -0.33 8.52
N GLY A 119 3.14 0.27 8.98
CA GLY A 119 3.17 1.34 9.97
C GLY A 119 3.88 2.61 9.50
N GLY A 120 4.00 2.82 8.19
CA GLY A 120 4.76 3.92 7.58
C GLY A 120 6.27 3.68 7.50
N LEU A 121 6.79 2.54 7.98
CA LEU A 121 8.22 2.23 8.03
C LEU A 121 8.60 1.18 6.97
N LYS A 122 8.64 1.59 5.71
CA LYS A 122 8.95 0.70 4.59
C LYS A 122 10.46 0.41 4.51
N ASN A 123 10.82 -0.78 4.01
CA ASN A 123 12.21 -1.21 3.84
C ASN A 123 12.88 -0.63 2.59
N PHE A 124 12.88 0.69 2.44
CA PHE A 124 13.51 1.35 1.30
C PHE A 124 15.01 1.06 1.19
N LYS A 125 15.50 0.99 -0.06
CA LYS A 125 16.90 0.74 -0.40
C LYS A 125 17.83 1.79 0.20
N THR A 126 17.45 3.07 0.09
CA THR A 126 18.17 4.21 0.67
C THR A 126 17.21 5.28 1.21
N PRO A 127 17.67 6.22 2.05
CA PRO A 127 16.86 7.37 2.50
C PRO A 127 16.34 8.25 1.36
N GLU A 128 17.02 8.28 0.22
CA GLU A 128 16.59 9.02 -0.97
C GLU A 128 15.34 8.41 -1.59
N HIS A 129 15.21 7.07 -1.58
CA HIS A 129 14.02 6.38 -2.06
C HIS A 129 12.81 6.65 -1.15
N ASP A 130 13.02 6.68 0.16
CA ASP A 130 12.00 7.04 1.15
C ASP A 130 11.51 8.48 0.92
N ARG A 131 12.46 9.43 0.78
CA ARG A 131 12.13 10.83 0.44
C ARG A 131 11.39 10.95 -0.89
N TRP A 132 11.79 10.20 -1.91
CA TRP A 132 11.14 10.21 -3.22
C TRP A 132 9.68 9.75 -3.12
N TRP A 133 9.39 8.66 -2.40
CA TRP A 133 8.01 8.23 -2.15
C TRP A 133 7.21 9.26 -1.35
N GLY A 134 7.83 9.88 -0.34
CA GLY A 134 7.20 10.97 0.42
C GLY A 134 6.83 12.18 -0.45
N GLN A 135 7.60 12.46 -1.51
CA GLN A 135 7.29 13.54 -2.46
C GLN A 135 6.07 13.22 -3.34
N LEU A 136 5.76 11.94 -3.57
CA LEU A 136 4.55 11.53 -4.31
C LEU A 136 3.26 11.90 -3.57
N MET A 137 3.33 12.03 -2.24
CA MET A 137 2.20 12.45 -1.39
C MET A 137 2.00 13.97 -1.36
N GLN A 138 2.80 14.77 -2.09
CA GLN A 138 2.75 16.23 -2.02
C GLN A 138 1.90 16.90 -3.12
N PRO A 139 1.31 18.08 -2.83
CA PRO A 139 1.29 18.75 -1.54
C PRO A 139 0.26 18.09 -0.62
N LEU A 140 0.70 17.62 0.54
CA LEU A 140 -0.21 17.25 1.62
C LEU A 140 -1.05 18.48 1.90
N LYS A 141 -2.38 18.35 1.87
CA LYS A 141 -3.24 19.44 2.34
C LYS A 141 -2.79 19.77 3.77
N PRO A 142 -2.50 21.04 4.09
CA PRO A 142 -2.24 21.39 5.47
C PRO A 142 -3.43 20.91 6.31
N PRO A 143 -3.20 20.35 7.51
CA PRO A 143 -4.29 19.89 8.35
C PRO A 143 -5.29 21.05 8.50
N VAL A 144 -6.58 20.76 8.29
CA VAL A 144 -7.63 21.73 8.58
C VAL A 144 -7.61 21.92 10.10
N ILE A 145 -6.96 22.98 10.57
CA ILE A 145 -7.02 23.39 11.97
C ILE A 145 -8.41 24.01 12.16
N THR A 146 -9.42 23.17 12.37
CA THR A 146 -10.63 23.62 13.06
C THR A 146 -10.20 23.96 14.47
N HIS A 147 -10.27 25.23 14.85
CA HIS A 147 -10.15 25.65 16.24
C HIS A 147 -11.31 25.07 17.05
N THR A 148 -11.23 23.79 17.40
CA THR A 148 -12.00 23.26 18.51
C THR A 148 -11.23 23.67 19.76
N GLN A 149 -11.88 24.46 20.63
CA GLN A 149 -11.34 24.88 21.92
C GLN A 149 -10.63 23.70 22.59
N ARG A 150 -9.36 23.89 22.97
CA ARG A 150 -8.64 22.97 23.85
C ARG A 150 -9.44 22.85 25.15
N VAL A 151 -10.15 21.75 25.33
CA VAL A 151 -10.50 21.32 26.68
C VAL A 151 -9.22 20.70 27.23
N ALA A 152 -8.66 21.33 28.26
CA ALA A 152 -7.55 20.77 29.01
C ALA A 152 -8.01 19.42 29.55
N ALA A 153 -7.43 18.34 29.04
CA ALA A 153 -7.57 17.03 29.64
C ALA A 153 -6.57 16.97 30.80
N ASP A 154 -7.09 17.09 32.03
CA ASP A 154 -6.31 16.84 33.24
C ASP A 154 -5.70 15.44 33.17
N MET A 155 -4.37 15.38 33.18
CA MET A 155 -3.60 14.14 33.03
C MET A 155 -3.49 13.45 34.40
N PRO A 156 -3.98 12.20 34.57
CA PRO A 156 -4.21 11.63 35.89
C PRO A 156 -3.03 10.77 36.37
N TRP A 157 -1.80 11.29 36.45
CA TRP A 157 -0.73 10.59 37.18
C TRP A 157 0.30 11.56 37.78
N PRO A 158 0.75 11.35 39.03
CA PRO A 158 1.69 12.27 39.69
C PRO A 158 3.09 12.16 39.09
N ASP A 159 3.69 13.33 38.89
CA ASP A 159 5.02 13.57 38.37
C ASP A 159 6.07 13.02 39.37
N LYS A 160 6.77 11.95 39.00
CA LYS A 160 7.89 11.45 39.80
C LYS A 160 9.15 12.25 39.46
N ARG A 161 9.30 13.39 40.15
CA ARG A 161 10.61 14.01 40.38
C ARG A 161 10.74 14.42 41.85
N SER A 162 11.35 13.53 42.63
CA SER A 162 12.04 13.89 43.86
C SER A 162 12.89 12.71 44.35
N GLN A 163 14.16 12.73 43.93
CA GLN A 163 15.42 12.46 44.66
C GLN A 163 16.48 11.92 43.71
#